data_AF-A0A3N0V627-F1
#
_entry.id   AF-A0A3N0V627-F1
#
_cell.length_a   1.000
_cell.length_b   1.000
_cell.length_c   1.000
_cell.angle_alpha   90.00
_cell.angle_beta   90.00
_cell.angle_gamma   90.00
#
_symmetry.space_group_name_H-M   'P 1'
#
loop_
_entity.id
_entity.type
_entity.pdbx_description
1 polymer ?
#
loop_
_entity_poly.entity_id
_entity_poly.type
_entity_poly.pdbx_seq_one_letter_code
_entity_poly.pdbx_strand_id
1 'polypeptide(L)'
;MRKIKWALPGLQLLMVCLSLPLNVLAAEDWLIASHSTQVHGGQELSIAVIKPDNVKDWPQQLLLSLSAAGSTEQVQLSLQPASDSARREYKGVPRQDYVGVVRASLVERASNQMLLLAVNEADIGALAALPVDKKRLVVPEDRPLLVFPEPGEQPALTAYEPTYFVFGAGGDNGLDARFQISFKYRLFDPEGPVARFSPLLSNLHFTYAQTSLWDLGGDSSPFRDTSYRPGFMYHWAGSGQKLRPDEWRGGFEHESNGREDPDSRSINIAYIRPSWHLDLANGKRFTFSPRFYHYLEKSDNSDIQRYRGYADWQMRYGREDGWMLTGLYRQGTGGYASGQIDLSYPLSQRIFSRIGAFAHLQLLSGYGETLLEYNERSDTQLRLGLSIVR
;
A
#
# COMPACT_ATOMS: atom_id res chain seq x y z
N MET A 1 17.18 11.30 54.60
CA MET A 1 18.51 11.26 53.94
C MET A 1 18.44 10.13 52.92
N ARG A 2 18.64 10.23 51.61
CA ARG A 2 19.33 11.16 50.72
C ARG A 2 18.43 11.46 49.50
N LYS A 3 18.39 12.73 49.05
CA LYS A 3 17.79 13.14 47.77
C LYS A 3 18.86 13.04 46.69
N ILE A 4 18.60 12.31 45.60
CA ILE A 4 19.44 12.35 44.40
C ILE A 4 18.81 13.36 43.44
N LYS A 5 19.49 14.50 43.27
CA LYS A 5 19.15 15.53 42.27
C LYS A 5 19.85 15.16 40.96
N TRP A 6 19.10 14.95 39.89
CA TRP A 6 19.64 15.01 38.54
C TRP A 6 19.51 16.45 38.06
N ALA A 7 20.65 17.14 37.95
CA ALA A 7 20.77 18.42 37.29
C ALA A 7 20.96 18.16 35.80
N LEU A 8 20.06 18.70 34.96
CA LEU A 8 20.26 18.79 33.51
C LEU A 8 21.32 19.88 33.25
N PRO A 9 22.46 19.58 32.60
CA PRO A 9 23.30 20.62 32.04
C PRO A 9 22.69 21.12 30.73
N GLY A 10 22.78 22.43 30.54
CA GLY A 10 22.16 23.17 29.43
C GLY A 10 22.58 22.67 28.05
N LEU A 11 21.58 22.67 27.17
CA LEU A 11 21.71 22.47 25.74
C LEU A 11 22.45 23.65 25.12
N GLN A 12 23.77 23.54 24.92
CA GLN A 12 24.51 24.41 24.02
C GLN A 12 25.36 23.59 23.05
N LEU A 13 25.17 23.95 21.77
CA LEU A 13 26.02 23.71 20.61
C LEU A 13 26.12 22.29 20.04
N LEU A 14 25.56 22.11 18.83
CA LEU A 14 26.40 21.84 17.66
C LEU A 14 25.64 22.16 16.35
N MET A 15 25.66 23.43 15.94
CA MET A 15 25.33 23.80 14.57
C MET A 15 26.60 23.63 13.74
N VAL A 16 26.89 22.41 13.30
CA VAL A 16 28.01 22.14 12.39
C VAL A 16 27.51 22.23 10.95
N CYS A 17 28.12 23.16 10.23
CA CYS A 17 28.05 23.35 8.80
C CYS A 17 28.11 22.02 8.03
N LEU A 18 27.08 21.73 7.23
CA LEU A 18 27.22 20.92 6.02
C LEU A 18 27.05 21.83 4.81
N SER A 19 28.02 22.71 4.59
CA SER A 19 28.31 23.24 3.25
C SER A 19 29.24 22.24 2.56
N LEU A 20 28.70 21.08 2.17
CA LEU A 20 29.36 20.20 1.21
C LEU A 20 28.79 20.56 -0.17
N PRO A 21 29.63 20.85 -1.18
CA PRO A 21 29.13 20.98 -2.54
C PRO A 21 28.50 19.64 -2.93
N LEU A 22 27.20 19.68 -3.24
CA LEU A 22 26.51 18.60 -3.96
C LEU A 22 27.11 18.52 -5.37
N ASN A 23 28.27 17.91 -5.50
CA ASN A 23 28.62 17.25 -6.74
C ASN A 23 27.83 15.94 -6.78
N VAL A 24 26.55 16.05 -7.15
CA VAL A 24 25.80 14.93 -7.69
C VAL A 24 26.49 14.60 -9.00
N LEU A 25 27.47 13.70 -8.97
CA LEU A 25 27.82 12.95 -10.17
C LEU A 25 26.62 12.03 -10.43
N ALA A 26 25.67 12.52 -11.23
CA ALA A 26 24.79 11.61 -11.95
C ALA A 26 25.71 10.62 -12.67
N ALA A 27 25.50 9.32 -12.50
CA ALA A 27 26.21 8.35 -13.33
C ALA A 27 25.90 8.69 -14.79
N GLU A 28 26.93 9.06 -15.55
CA GLU A 28 26.83 9.47 -16.96
C GLU A 28 26.67 8.23 -17.85
N ASP A 29 25.64 7.43 -17.57
CA ASP A 29 25.37 6.17 -18.27
C ASP A 29 24.46 6.39 -19.48
N TRP A 30 24.61 5.53 -20.49
CA TRP A 30 23.72 5.51 -21.65
C TRP A 30 22.33 4.98 -21.25
N LEU A 31 21.27 5.58 -21.78
CA LEU A 31 19.92 5.04 -21.59
C LEU A 31 19.42 4.36 -22.85
N ILE A 32 18.87 3.16 -22.69
CA ILE A 32 18.23 2.37 -23.75
C ILE A 32 16.78 2.07 -23.38
N ALA A 33 15.90 2.15 -24.37
CA ALA A 33 14.49 1.76 -24.28
C ALA A 33 14.02 1.15 -25.61
N SER A 34 13.23 0.07 -25.56
CA SER A 34 12.60 -0.49 -26.75
C SER A 34 11.17 0.04 -26.91
N HIS A 35 10.72 0.11 -28.16
CA HIS A 35 9.33 0.37 -28.50
C HIS A 35 8.45 -0.90 -28.41
N SER A 36 9.07 -2.07 -28.31
CA SER A 36 8.41 -3.37 -28.15
C SER A 36 8.76 -3.96 -26.80
N THR A 37 7.80 -4.66 -26.19
CA THR A 37 8.04 -5.49 -25.00
C THR A 37 8.42 -6.92 -25.39
N GLN A 38 8.40 -7.25 -26.68
CA GLN A 38 8.64 -8.59 -27.22
C GLN A 38 9.91 -8.66 -28.07
N VAL A 39 10.58 -9.82 -28.06
CA VAL A 39 11.75 -10.11 -28.89
C VAL A 39 11.67 -11.51 -29.49
N HIS A 40 11.96 -11.61 -30.79
CA HIS A 40 11.94 -12.86 -31.55
C HIS A 40 13.17 -12.92 -32.47
N GLY A 41 13.65 -14.13 -32.76
CA GLY A 41 14.71 -14.33 -33.74
C GLY A 41 14.24 -13.92 -35.14
N GLY A 42 15.09 -13.23 -35.89
CA GLY A 42 14.80 -12.76 -37.24
C GLY A 42 13.89 -11.52 -37.33
N GLN A 43 13.34 -11.03 -36.23
CA GLN A 43 12.53 -9.81 -36.22
C GLN A 43 13.39 -8.56 -35.98
N GLU A 44 13.09 -7.48 -36.69
CA GLU A 44 13.76 -6.19 -36.47
C GLU A 44 13.42 -5.61 -35.09
N LEU A 45 14.45 -5.29 -34.32
CA LEU A 45 14.37 -4.68 -33.00
C LEU A 45 14.79 -3.21 -33.08
N SER A 46 13.85 -2.32 -32.76
CA SER A 46 14.07 -0.87 -32.62
C SER A 46 14.38 -0.49 -31.17
N ILE A 47 15.52 0.16 -30.96
CA ILE A 47 15.97 0.66 -29.66
C ILE A 47 16.20 2.17 -29.73
N ALA A 48 15.55 2.91 -28.85
CA ALA A 48 15.86 4.28 -28.56
C ALA A 48 17.04 4.38 -27.60
N VAL A 49 18.01 5.22 -27.96
CA VAL A 49 19.24 5.43 -27.21
C VAL A 49 19.39 6.91 -26.87
N ILE A 50 19.70 7.20 -25.62
CA ILE A 50 20.06 8.53 -25.11
C ILE A 50 21.50 8.45 -24.64
N LYS A 51 22.35 9.33 -25.17
CA LYS A 51 23.76 9.42 -24.80
C LYS A 51 23.95 10.34 -23.59
N PRO A 52 24.99 10.13 -22.77
CA PRO A 52 25.40 11.09 -21.76
C PRO A 52 25.93 12.40 -22.39
N ASP A 53 25.91 13.48 -21.61
CA ASP A 53 26.27 14.83 -22.06
C ASP A 53 27.75 14.96 -22.47
N ASN A 54 28.62 14.10 -21.93
CA ASN A 54 30.05 14.06 -22.22
C ASN A 54 30.39 13.46 -23.60
N VAL A 55 29.47 12.78 -24.28
CA VAL A 55 29.67 12.19 -25.62
C VAL A 55 29.22 13.19 -26.68
N LYS A 56 30.12 13.67 -27.53
CA LYS A 56 29.79 14.65 -28.57
C LYS A 56 29.16 14.03 -29.82
N ASP A 57 29.65 12.87 -30.24
CA ASP A 57 29.25 12.23 -31.49
C ASP A 57 28.43 10.96 -31.26
N TRP A 58 27.46 10.72 -32.14
CA TRP A 58 26.65 9.49 -32.13
C TRP A 58 27.40 8.36 -32.84
N PRO A 59 27.59 7.19 -32.19
CA PRO A 59 28.17 6.01 -32.85
C PRO A 59 27.28 5.55 -34.01
N GLN A 60 27.88 5.22 -35.15
CA GLN A 60 27.12 4.66 -36.28
C GLN A 60 26.60 3.25 -35.98
N GLN A 61 27.29 2.54 -35.10
CA GLN A 61 26.96 1.19 -34.67
C GLN A 61 27.07 1.05 -33.16
N LEU A 62 26.17 0.26 -32.58
CA LEU A 62 26.19 -0.17 -31.18
C LEU A 62 26.07 -1.68 -31.12
N LEU A 63 26.59 -2.30 -30.06
CA LEU A 63 26.42 -3.71 -29.77
C LEU A 63 25.48 -3.87 -28.59
N LEU A 64 24.42 -4.65 -28.77
CA LEU A 64 23.44 -4.97 -27.74
C LEU A 64 23.64 -6.43 -27.32
N SER A 65 23.91 -6.65 -26.04
CA SER A 65 23.92 -8.00 -25.46
C SER A 65 22.49 -8.39 -25.08
N LEU A 66 21.95 -9.45 -25.68
CA LEU A 66 20.71 -10.09 -25.29
C LEU A 66 21.04 -11.39 -24.56
N SER A 67 20.50 -11.58 -23.36
CA SER A 67 20.78 -12.76 -22.53
C SER A 67 19.49 -13.36 -21.97
N ALA A 68 19.28 -14.65 -22.20
CA ALA A 68 18.20 -15.46 -21.64
C ALA A 68 18.80 -16.74 -21.02
N ALA A 69 18.04 -17.48 -20.21
CA ALA A 69 18.53 -18.61 -19.41
C ALA A 69 19.50 -19.57 -20.14
N GLY A 70 20.81 -19.31 -20.02
CA GLY A 70 21.90 -20.11 -20.60
C GLY A 70 22.43 -19.67 -21.97
N SER A 71 21.83 -18.67 -22.64
CA SER A 71 22.28 -18.15 -23.94
C SER A 71 22.49 -16.63 -23.93
N THR A 72 23.55 -16.18 -24.59
CA THR A 72 23.84 -14.75 -24.81
C THR A 72 24.18 -14.52 -26.28
N GLU A 73 23.54 -13.53 -26.89
CA GLU A 73 23.83 -13.06 -28.24
C GLU A 73 24.26 -11.58 -28.19
N GLN A 74 25.18 -11.19 -29.07
CA GLN A 74 25.46 -9.79 -29.36
C GLN A 74 24.84 -9.40 -30.70
N VAL A 75 23.89 -8.47 -30.67
CA VAL A 75 23.19 -7.93 -31.83
C VAL A 75 23.80 -6.59 -32.19
N GLN A 76 24.21 -6.44 -33.44
CA GLN A 76 24.71 -5.17 -33.97
C GLN A 76 23.53 -4.27 -34.32
N LEU A 77 23.48 -3.10 -33.71
CA LEU A 77 22.48 -2.08 -33.97
C LEU A 77 23.07 -0.96 -34.83
N SER A 78 22.35 -0.53 -35.86
CA SER A 78 22.75 0.54 -36.78
C SER A 78 21.91 1.79 -36.57
N LEU A 79 22.58 2.95 -36.52
CA LEU A 79 21.96 4.25 -36.31
C LEU A 79 20.98 4.58 -37.44
N GLN A 80 19.78 5.02 -37.08
CA GLN A 80 18.78 5.48 -38.03
C GLN A 80 18.89 7.00 -38.27
N PRO A 81 18.60 7.51 -39.49
CA PRO A 81 18.54 8.94 -39.77
C PRO A 81 17.44 9.58 -38.90
N ALA A 82 17.75 10.63 -38.16
CA ALA A 82 16.91 11.03 -37.02
C ALA A 82 16.45 12.50 -37.00
N SER A 83 15.28 12.69 -36.40
CA SER A 83 14.51 13.94 -36.26
C SER A 83 14.68 14.66 -34.90
N ASP A 84 15.42 14.09 -33.94
CA ASP A 84 15.59 14.64 -32.57
C ASP A 84 17.08 14.61 -32.13
N SER A 85 17.59 15.67 -31.50
CA SER A 85 19.00 15.85 -31.14
C SER A 85 19.42 15.14 -29.86
N ALA A 86 18.49 14.86 -28.94
CA ALA A 86 18.78 14.26 -27.63
C ALA A 86 18.61 12.72 -27.60
N ARG A 87 17.83 12.17 -28.55
CA ARG A 87 17.51 10.73 -28.65
C ARG A 87 17.70 10.27 -30.09
N ARG A 88 18.37 9.14 -30.27
CA ARG A 88 18.51 8.49 -31.59
C ARG A 88 17.96 7.07 -31.56
N GLU A 89 17.49 6.62 -32.72
CA GLU A 89 16.99 5.26 -32.88
C GLU A 89 18.06 4.39 -33.53
N TYR A 90 18.19 3.17 -33.04
CA TYR A 90 19.08 2.14 -33.55
C TYR A 90 18.27 0.88 -33.84
N LYS A 91 18.58 0.21 -34.95
CA LYS A 91 17.90 -1.02 -35.37
C LYS A 91 18.87 -2.16 -35.54
N GLY A 92 18.47 -3.37 -35.14
CA GLY A 92 19.21 -4.60 -35.39
C GLY A 92 18.29 -5.81 -35.39
N VAL A 93 18.80 -6.96 -35.82
CA VAL A 93 18.01 -8.19 -35.94
C VAL A 93 18.68 -9.28 -35.09
N PRO A 94 18.05 -9.71 -33.98
CA PRO A 94 18.50 -10.88 -33.23
C PRO A 94 18.45 -12.13 -34.10
N ARG A 95 19.43 -13.02 -33.99
CA ARG A 95 19.46 -14.26 -34.78
C ARG A 95 18.95 -15.47 -34.01
N GLN A 96 19.00 -15.42 -32.68
CA GLN A 96 18.52 -16.49 -31.85
C GLN A 96 17.08 -16.27 -31.43
N ASP A 97 16.31 -17.35 -31.38
CA ASP A 97 15.06 -17.39 -30.63
C ASP A 97 15.37 -17.58 -29.14
N TYR A 98 14.62 -16.87 -28.31
CA TYR A 98 14.73 -16.91 -26.87
C TYR A 98 13.43 -17.50 -26.28
N VAL A 99 13.50 -17.97 -25.03
CA VAL A 99 12.32 -18.42 -24.29
C VAL A 99 12.27 -17.69 -22.96
N GLY A 100 11.17 -17.01 -22.68
CA GLY A 100 10.94 -16.31 -21.41
C GLY A 100 11.57 -14.91 -21.37
N VAL A 101 12.15 -14.52 -20.24
CA VAL A 101 12.66 -13.16 -20.04
C VAL A 101 14.06 -13.00 -20.62
N VAL A 102 14.23 -12.00 -21.49
CA VAL A 102 15.49 -11.63 -22.13
C VAL A 102 16.00 -10.32 -21.56
N ARG A 103 17.20 -10.31 -21.00
CA ARG A 103 17.88 -9.11 -20.49
C ARG A 103 18.75 -8.49 -21.57
N ALA A 104 18.56 -7.19 -21.80
CA ALA A 104 19.26 -6.40 -22.81
C ALA A 104 20.11 -5.29 -22.17
N SER A 105 21.36 -5.13 -22.62
CA SER A 105 22.26 -4.01 -22.25
C SER A 105 23.27 -3.72 -23.34
N LEU A 106 23.79 -2.49 -23.41
CA LEU A 106 24.87 -2.18 -24.34
C LEU A 106 26.18 -2.89 -23.94
N VAL A 107 26.93 -3.31 -24.94
CA VAL A 107 28.29 -3.87 -24.78
C VAL A 107 29.28 -2.71 -24.79
N GLU A 108 30.32 -2.80 -23.95
CA GLU A 108 31.41 -1.81 -23.83
C GLU A 108 30.98 -0.38 -23.42
N ARG A 109 29.69 -0.19 -23.08
CA ARG A 109 29.14 1.09 -22.61
C ARG A 109 28.24 0.81 -21.42
N ALA A 110 28.48 1.48 -20.31
CA ALA A 110 27.58 1.42 -19.16
C ALA A 110 26.20 1.95 -19.59
N SER A 111 25.18 1.10 -19.45
CA SER A 111 23.79 1.44 -19.74
C SER A 111 22.85 0.86 -18.68
N ASN A 112 21.64 1.40 -18.60
CA ASN A 112 20.56 0.69 -17.92
C ASN A 112 20.30 -0.68 -18.58
N GLN A 113 19.62 -1.54 -17.83
CA GLN A 113 19.22 -2.85 -18.31
C GLN A 113 17.73 -2.84 -18.62
N MET A 114 17.38 -3.46 -19.73
CA MET A 114 16.01 -3.59 -20.18
C MET A 114 15.61 -5.07 -20.19
N LEU A 115 14.35 -5.36 -19.87
CA LEU A 115 13.78 -6.70 -19.94
C LEU A 115 12.79 -6.77 -21.11
N LEU A 116 12.93 -7.81 -21.93
CA LEU A 116 12.05 -8.14 -23.04
C LEU A 116 11.46 -9.54 -22.81
N LEU A 117 10.31 -9.82 -23.41
CA LEU A 117 9.64 -11.12 -23.32
C LEU A 117 9.78 -11.83 -24.67
N ALA A 118 10.32 -13.04 -24.67
CA ALA A 118 10.31 -13.91 -25.83
C ALA A 118 9.15 -14.89 -25.70
N VAL A 119 8.13 -14.68 -26.54
CA VAL A 119 6.91 -15.49 -26.57
C VAL A 119 7.01 -16.46 -27.73
N ASN A 120 6.85 -17.75 -27.48
CA ASN A 120 6.75 -18.73 -28.55
C ASN A 120 5.31 -18.69 -29.09
N GLU A 121 5.10 -18.28 -30.34
CA GLU A 121 3.76 -18.32 -30.96
C GLU A 121 3.17 -19.74 -30.95
N ALA A 122 4.02 -20.79 -30.92
CA ALA A 122 3.56 -22.18 -30.86
C ALA A 122 2.95 -22.61 -29.51
N ASP A 123 3.24 -21.88 -28.41
CA ASP A 123 2.67 -22.16 -27.08
C ASP A 123 1.36 -21.40 -26.84
N ILE A 124 0.99 -20.48 -27.73
CA ILE A 124 -0.35 -19.90 -27.79
C ILE A 124 -1.17 -20.80 -28.71
N GLY A 125 -1.65 -21.94 -28.18
CA GLY A 125 -2.69 -22.71 -28.86
C GLY A 125 -3.78 -21.75 -29.32
N ALA A 126 -4.03 -21.71 -30.63
CA ALA A 126 -4.89 -20.73 -31.27
C ALA A 126 -6.13 -20.48 -30.42
N LEU A 127 -6.17 -19.33 -29.74
CA LEU A 127 -7.36 -18.86 -29.07
C LEU A 127 -8.36 -18.60 -30.19
N ALA A 128 -9.20 -19.60 -30.45
CA ALA A 128 -10.34 -19.45 -31.33
C ALA A 128 -11.12 -18.24 -30.80
N ALA A 129 -11.06 -17.14 -31.53
CA ALA A 129 -11.83 -15.95 -31.23
C ALA A 129 -13.30 -16.37 -31.26
N LEU A 130 -13.89 -16.57 -30.08
CA LEU A 130 -15.34 -16.67 -29.97
C LEU A 130 -15.89 -15.36 -30.56
N PRO A 131 -16.86 -15.43 -31.49
CA PRO A 131 -17.42 -14.23 -32.08
C PRO A 131 -18.02 -13.37 -30.97
N VAL A 132 -17.36 -12.26 -30.67
CA VAL A 132 -17.85 -11.27 -29.71
C VAL A 132 -19.04 -10.59 -30.37
N ASP A 133 -20.22 -10.83 -29.81
CA ASP A 133 -21.43 -10.09 -30.15
C ASP A 133 -21.19 -8.61 -29.82
N LYS A 134 -21.02 -7.78 -30.87
CA LYS A 134 -20.63 -6.36 -30.78
C LYS A 134 -21.67 -5.46 -30.09
N LYS A 135 -22.68 -6.03 -29.42
CA LYS A 135 -23.76 -5.30 -28.77
C LYS A 135 -23.59 -5.04 -27.28
N ARG A 136 -22.46 -5.39 -26.65
CA ARG A 136 -22.28 -5.02 -25.23
C ARG A 136 -20.84 -4.88 -24.74
N LEU A 137 -20.11 -3.88 -25.25
CA LEU A 137 -19.03 -3.26 -24.48
C LEU A 137 -19.00 -1.76 -24.82
N VAL A 138 -19.87 -1.00 -24.15
CA VAL A 138 -19.60 0.41 -23.89
C VAL A 138 -18.74 0.40 -22.63
N VAL A 139 -17.42 0.40 -22.81
CA VAL A 139 -16.50 0.79 -21.73
C VAL A 139 -16.60 2.32 -21.68
N PRO A 140 -17.08 2.94 -20.59
CA PRO A 140 -17.02 4.39 -20.47
C PRO A 140 -15.54 4.78 -20.42
N GLU A 141 -15.06 5.53 -21.42
CA GLU A 141 -13.66 5.95 -21.57
C GLU A 141 -13.12 6.87 -20.44
N ASP A 142 -13.94 7.21 -19.44
CA ASP A 142 -13.60 8.25 -18.44
C ASP A 142 -13.71 7.81 -16.98
N ARG A 143 -13.67 6.51 -16.68
CA ARG A 143 -13.52 6.04 -15.30
C ARG A 143 -12.22 5.27 -15.15
N PRO A 144 -11.36 5.59 -14.17
CA PRO A 144 -10.31 4.66 -13.77
C PRO A 144 -10.99 3.33 -13.45
N LEU A 145 -10.69 2.30 -14.24
CA LEU A 145 -11.10 0.95 -13.92
C LEU A 145 -10.49 0.62 -12.55
N LEU A 146 -11.34 0.27 -11.59
CA LEU A 146 -10.90 -0.40 -10.37
C LEU A 146 -10.28 -1.74 -10.80
N VAL A 147 -8.98 -1.73 -11.05
CA VAL A 147 -8.19 -2.95 -11.10
C VAL A 147 -7.90 -3.30 -9.65
N PHE A 148 -8.75 -4.12 -9.06
CA PHE A 148 -8.35 -4.84 -7.86
C PHE A 148 -7.22 -5.76 -8.31
N PRO A 149 -6.04 -5.69 -7.69
CA PRO A 149 -4.99 -6.63 -8.01
C PRO A 149 -5.55 -8.02 -7.77
N GLU A 150 -5.46 -8.87 -8.79
CA GLU A 150 -5.92 -10.24 -8.69
C GLU A 150 -5.23 -10.88 -7.48
N PRO A 151 -5.88 -11.79 -6.74
CA PRO A 151 -5.30 -12.39 -5.54
C PRO A 151 -3.85 -12.90 -5.70
N GLY A 152 -3.39 -13.24 -6.92
CA GLY A 152 -2.01 -13.63 -7.24
C GLY A 152 -0.98 -12.50 -7.43
N GLU A 153 -1.40 -11.24 -7.59
CA GLU A 153 -0.50 -10.09 -7.84
C GLU A 153 0.04 -9.48 -6.54
N GLN A 154 -0.55 -9.81 -5.39
CA GLN A 154 -0.11 -9.36 -4.08
C GLN A 154 0.69 -10.46 -3.35
N PRO A 155 1.74 -10.08 -2.58
CA PRO A 155 2.34 -10.98 -1.60
C PRO A 155 1.27 -11.56 -0.65
N ALA A 156 1.52 -12.76 -0.12
CA ALA A 156 0.55 -13.39 0.78
C ALA A 156 0.27 -12.56 2.04
N LEU A 157 1.27 -11.84 2.55
CA LEU A 157 1.16 -10.89 3.66
C LEU A 157 1.06 -9.46 3.14
N THR A 158 -0.03 -8.77 3.44
CA THR A 158 -0.29 -7.39 3.01
C THR A 158 -0.92 -6.55 4.11
N ALA A 159 -0.99 -5.24 3.90
CA ALA A 159 -1.69 -4.31 4.78
C ALA A 159 -3.20 -4.62 4.90
N TYR A 160 -3.76 -4.43 6.10
CA TYR A 160 -5.20 -4.56 6.35
C TYR A 160 -5.82 -3.23 6.80
N GLU A 161 -5.33 -2.65 7.89
CA GLU A 161 -5.64 -1.30 8.37
C GLU A 161 -4.35 -0.47 8.45
N PRO A 162 -4.41 0.86 8.69
CA PRO A 162 -3.22 1.68 8.85
C PRO A 162 -2.27 1.14 9.92
N THR A 163 -0.98 1.28 9.68
CA THR A 163 0.10 0.94 10.63
C THR A 163 0.86 2.22 10.93
N TYR A 164 0.79 2.65 12.19
CA TYR A 164 1.24 3.97 12.62
C TYR A 164 1.77 3.96 14.04
N PHE A 165 2.56 4.97 14.37
CA PHE A 165 2.95 5.34 15.72
C PHE A 165 2.76 6.86 15.86
N VAL A 166 1.89 7.28 16.77
CA VAL A 166 1.61 8.69 17.05
C VAL A 166 1.71 8.95 18.54
N PHE A 167 2.08 10.16 18.93
CA PHE A 167 2.17 10.58 20.32
C PHE A 167 1.65 12.00 20.48
N GLY A 168 1.19 12.34 21.68
CA GLY A 168 0.61 13.65 21.95
C GLY A 168 0.15 13.81 23.38
N ALA A 169 -0.42 14.96 23.69
CA ALA A 169 -1.07 15.17 24.98
C ALA A 169 -2.47 14.54 24.91
N GLY A 170 -2.69 13.47 25.68
CA GLY A 170 -3.93 12.73 25.74
C GLY A 170 -4.70 13.03 27.02
N GLY A 171 -5.74 13.86 26.94
CA GLY A 171 -6.68 14.12 28.04
C GLY A 171 -6.01 14.42 29.39
N ASP A 172 -6.65 13.96 30.48
CA ASP A 172 -6.25 14.26 31.87
C ASP A 172 -4.91 13.65 32.31
N ASN A 173 -4.33 12.72 31.53
CA ASN A 173 -3.18 11.90 31.97
C ASN A 173 -1.84 12.33 31.37
N GLY A 174 -1.79 13.42 30.60
CA GLY A 174 -0.55 14.00 30.11
C GLY A 174 -0.09 13.41 28.78
N LEU A 175 1.20 13.05 28.67
CA LEU A 175 1.81 12.59 27.41
C LEU A 175 1.51 11.10 27.19
N ASP A 176 0.96 10.74 26.04
CA ASP A 176 0.75 9.36 25.63
C ASP A 176 1.22 9.09 24.20
N ALA A 177 1.30 7.80 23.87
CA ALA A 177 1.50 7.32 22.52
C ALA A 177 0.45 6.27 22.16
N ARG A 178 0.00 6.30 20.91
CA ARG A 178 -0.89 5.30 20.33
C ARG A 178 -0.24 4.74 19.08
N PHE A 179 -0.18 3.43 18.97
CA PHE A 179 0.31 2.78 17.77
C PHE A 179 -0.58 1.62 17.36
N GLN A 180 -0.54 1.32 16.07
CA GLN A 180 -1.26 0.21 15.48
C GLN A 180 -0.37 -0.58 14.54
N ILE A 181 -0.45 -1.91 14.62
CA ILE A 181 0.12 -2.83 13.65
C ILE A 181 -1.02 -3.63 13.05
N SER A 182 -1.08 -3.72 11.72
CA SER A 182 -2.18 -4.40 11.06
C SER A 182 -1.79 -5.04 9.74
N PHE A 183 -2.19 -6.31 9.55
CA PHE A 183 -1.94 -7.07 8.34
C PHE A 183 -3.08 -8.03 8.02
N LYS A 184 -3.12 -8.48 6.77
CA LYS A 184 -3.90 -9.61 6.33
C LYS A 184 -2.99 -10.63 5.65
N TYR A 185 -3.30 -11.91 5.84
CA TYR A 185 -2.62 -13.02 5.22
C TYR A 185 -3.60 -13.81 4.34
N ARG A 186 -3.29 -13.93 3.06
CA ARG A 186 -4.06 -14.76 2.12
C ARG A 186 -3.83 -16.24 2.44
N LEU A 187 -4.89 -16.95 2.83
CA LEU A 187 -4.78 -18.32 3.33
C LEU A 187 -4.55 -19.35 2.25
N PHE A 188 -5.06 -19.10 1.03
CA PHE A 188 -4.99 -20.03 -0.08
C PHE A 188 -4.39 -19.37 -1.30
N ASP A 189 -3.53 -20.12 -1.99
CA ASP A 189 -2.98 -19.66 -3.25
C ASP A 189 -4.01 -19.78 -4.38
N PRO A 190 -4.35 -18.71 -5.13
CA PRO A 190 -5.30 -18.73 -6.25
C PRO A 190 -4.95 -19.78 -7.31
N GLU A 191 -3.65 -19.99 -7.51
CA GLU A 191 -3.15 -20.99 -8.46
C GLU A 191 -3.03 -22.40 -7.85
N GLY A 192 -3.19 -22.51 -6.53
CA GLY A 192 -3.04 -23.73 -5.77
C GLY A 192 -4.22 -24.71 -5.94
N PRO A 193 -4.02 -25.99 -5.60
CA PRO A 193 -5.02 -27.04 -5.81
C PRO A 193 -6.34 -26.79 -5.05
N VAL A 194 -6.27 -26.14 -3.89
CA VAL A 194 -7.45 -25.81 -3.07
C VAL A 194 -8.31 -24.74 -3.76
N ALA A 195 -7.70 -23.68 -4.31
CA ALA A 195 -8.43 -22.65 -5.03
C ALA A 195 -8.97 -23.15 -6.37
N ARG A 196 -8.30 -24.10 -7.04
CA ARG A 196 -8.85 -24.74 -8.24
C ARG A 196 -10.11 -25.55 -7.96
N PHE A 197 -10.17 -26.23 -6.81
CA PHE A 197 -11.34 -26.98 -6.39
C PHE A 197 -12.47 -26.07 -5.91
N SER A 198 -12.15 -25.02 -5.16
CA SER A 198 -13.12 -24.03 -4.68
C SER A 198 -12.55 -22.62 -4.84
N PRO A 199 -12.77 -21.97 -6.01
CA PRO A 199 -12.23 -20.65 -6.33
C PRO A 199 -12.58 -19.58 -5.30
N LEU A 200 -13.74 -19.71 -4.64
CA LEU A 200 -14.16 -18.81 -3.57
C LEU A 200 -13.11 -18.73 -2.44
N LEU A 201 -12.46 -19.83 -2.08
CA LEU A 201 -11.50 -19.86 -0.96
C LEU A 201 -10.27 -18.96 -1.18
N SER A 202 -9.92 -18.66 -2.43
CA SER A 202 -8.80 -17.76 -2.76
C SER A 202 -8.97 -16.33 -2.21
N ASN A 203 -10.20 -15.96 -1.87
CA ASN A 203 -10.55 -14.65 -1.33
C ASN A 203 -10.62 -14.61 0.21
N LEU A 204 -10.32 -15.73 0.89
CA LEU A 204 -10.31 -15.82 2.34
C LEU A 204 -8.95 -15.38 2.90
N HIS A 205 -9.02 -14.44 3.85
CA HIS A 205 -7.86 -13.88 4.52
C HIS A 205 -7.97 -14.08 6.02
N PHE A 206 -6.85 -14.41 6.66
CA PHE A 206 -6.67 -14.12 8.07
C PHE A 206 -6.34 -12.64 8.22
N THR A 207 -6.93 -11.98 9.20
CA THR A 207 -6.67 -10.57 9.51
C THR A 207 -6.19 -10.44 10.94
N TYR A 208 -5.25 -9.52 11.16
CA TYR A 208 -4.79 -9.18 12.50
C TYR A 208 -4.58 -7.68 12.58
N ALA A 209 -5.19 -7.05 13.57
CA ALA A 209 -4.86 -5.68 13.98
C ALA A 209 -4.58 -5.67 15.48
N GLN A 210 -3.60 -4.88 15.89
CA GLN A 210 -3.31 -4.64 17.30
C GLN A 210 -3.14 -3.15 17.52
N THR A 211 -3.85 -2.60 18.50
CA THR A 211 -3.77 -1.19 18.86
C THR A 211 -3.38 -1.05 20.32
N SER A 212 -2.31 -0.34 20.60
CA SER A 212 -1.82 -0.13 21.97
C SER A 212 -1.83 1.36 22.30
N LEU A 213 -2.33 1.68 23.49
CA LEU A 213 -2.23 2.99 24.11
C LEU A 213 -1.18 2.92 25.23
N TRP A 214 -0.14 3.72 25.10
CA TRP A 214 1.03 3.77 25.96
C TRP A 214 1.01 5.08 26.76
N ASP A 215 0.82 4.97 28.07
CA ASP A 215 0.92 6.12 28.95
C ASP A 215 2.40 6.45 29.17
N LEU A 216 2.91 7.47 28.47
CA LEU A 216 4.32 7.88 28.56
C LEU A 216 4.58 8.74 29.79
N GLY A 217 3.56 9.47 30.27
CA GLY A 217 3.62 10.35 31.43
C GLY A 217 3.44 9.63 32.77
N GLY A 218 2.85 8.43 32.75
CA GLY A 218 2.63 7.60 33.93
C GLY A 218 3.91 7.06 34.58
N ASP A 219 3.80 6.63 35.83
CA ASP A 219 4.92 6.08 36.58
C ASP A 219 5.43 4.78 35.92
N SER A 220 6.72 4.74 35.58
CA SER A 220 7.35 3.70 34.75
C SER A 220 6.80 3.55 33.33
N SER A 221 6.03 4.53 32.85
CA SER A 221 5.45 4.61 31.50
C SER A 221 4.79 3.28 31.03
N PRO A 222 3.69 2.83 31.66
CA PRO A 222 3.09 1.54 31.35
C PRO A 222 2.19 1.59 30.10
N PHE A 223 1.95 0.43 29.48
CA PHE A 223 0.84 0.32 28.53
C PHE A 223 -0.50 0.42 29.28
N ARG A 224 -1.33 1.39 28.89
CA ARG A 224 -2.64 1.61 29.48
C ARG A 224 -3.63 0.57 28.98
N ASP A 225 -3.66 0.32 27.68
CA ASP A 225 -4.47 -0.76 27.10
C ASP A 225 -3.84 -1.28 25.81
N THR A 226 -4.11 -2.53 25.46
CA THR A 226 -3.75 -3.12 24.17
C THR A 226 -4.88 -3.99 23.69
N SER A 227 -5.47 -3.65 22.55
CA SER A 227 -6.53 -4.40 21.90
C SER A 227 -5.96 -5.30 20.81
N TYR A 228 -6.21 -6.59 20.89
CA TYR A 228 -5.84 -7.63 19.93
C TYR A 228 -7.05 -8.01 19.09
N ARG A 229 -6.97 -7.83 17.77
CA ARG A 229 -8.07 -8.04 16.81
C ARG A 229 -7.75 -9.06 15.72
N PRO A 230 -7.66 -10.37 16.03
CA PRO A 230 -7.60 -11.41 15.02
C PRO A 230 -8.97 -11.64 14.38
N GLY A 231 -8.98 -12.07 13.11
CA GLY A 231 -10.22 -12.37 12.40
C GLY A 231 -10.02 -13.13 11.11
N PHE A 232 -11.15 -13.47 10.49
CA PHE A 232 -11.21 -14.02 9.14
C PHE A 232 -12.10 -13.13 8.29
N MET A 233 -11.61 -12.77 7.11
CA MET A 233 -12.28 -11.86 6.20
C MET A 233 -12.33 -12.46 4.80
N TYR A 234 -13.53 -12.48 4.24
CA TYR A 234 -13.79 -12.79 2.85
C TYR A 234 -13.94 -11.49 2.06
N HIS A 235 -13.22 -11.36 0.96
CA HIS A 235 -13.24 -10.20 0.08
C HIS A 235 -13.88 -10.55 -1.27
N TRP A 236 -14.80 -9.74 -1.78
CA TRP A 236 -15.34 -9.96 -3.12
C TRP A 236 -15.69 -8.67 -3.83
N ALA A 237 -15.59 -8.71 -5.16
CA ALA A 237 -15.93 -7.59 -6.01
C ALA A 237 -17.44 -7.28 -5.92
N GLY A 238 -17.74 -5.99 -5.83
CA GLY A 238 -19.07 -5.45 -6.06
C GLY A 238 -19.25 -5.12 -7.54
N SER A 239 -20.49 -4.82 -7.94
CA SER A 239 -20.76 -4.47 -9.35
C SER A 239 -20.33 -3.03 -9.70
N GLY A 240 -20.16 -2.14 -8.72
CA GLY A 240 -19.85 -0.71 -8.92
C GLY A 240 -20.87 0.08 -9.76
N GLN A 241 -22.00 -0.53 -10.13
CA GLN A 241 -23.01 0.06 -11.00
C GLN A 241 -24.04 0.85 -10.20
N LYS A 242 -24.30 2.10 -10.61
CA LYS A 242 -25.25 3.01 -9.98
C LYS A 242 -24.89 3.27 -8.50
N LEU A 243 -25.76 2.83 -7.58
CA LEU A 243 -25.59 2.97 -6.13
C LEU A 243 -25.04 1.69 -5.47
N ARG A 244 -24.68 0.66 -6.25
CA ARG A 244 -24.16 -0.59 -5.70
C ARG A 244 -22.69 -0.43 -5.31
N PRO A 245 -22.23 -1.09 -4.24
CA PRO A 245 -20.82 -1.06 -3.83
C PRO A 245 -19.88 -1.57 -4.91
N ASP A 246 -18.66 -1.08 -4.86
CA ASP A 246 -17.51 -1.47 -5.69
C ASP A 246 -16.79 -2.69 -5.12
N GLU A 247 -16.70 -2.79 -3.79
CA GLU A 247 -16.16 -3.95 -3.09
C GLU A 247 -17.04 -4.30 -1.90
N TRP A 248 -16.89 -5.55 -1.45
CA TRP A 248 -17.46 -6.03 -0.21
C TRP A 248 -16.40 -6.79 0.57
N ARG A 249 -16.44 -6.61 1.89
CA ARG A 249 -15.71 -7.42 2.85
C ARG A 249 -16.67 -7.93 3.90
N GLY A 250 -16.51 -9.16 4.34
CA GLY A 250 -17.35 -9.74 5.38
C GLY A 250 -16.60 -10.79 6.15
N GLY A 251 -16.90 -10.95 7.43
CA GLY A 251 -16.05 -11.79 8.26
C GLY A 251 -16.45 -11.86 9.71
N PHE A 252 -15.60 -12.56 10.46
CA PHE A 252 -15.67 -12.68 11.91
C PHE A 252 -14.40 -12.08 12.50
N GLU A 253 -14.55 -11.29 13.55
CA GLU A 253 -13.45 -10.64 14.26
C GLU A 253 -13.64 -10.84 15.75
N HIS A 254 -12.59 -11.30 16.42
CA HIS A 254 -12.47 -11.26 17.87
C HIS A 254 -11.73 -9.98 18.24
N GLU A 255 -12.13 -9.29 19.28
CA GLU A 255 -11.39 -8.18 19.87
C GLU A 255 -11.31 -8.41 21.38
N SER A 256 -10.11 -8.43 21.96
CA SER A 256 -9.92 -8.47 23.41
C SER A 256 -8.71 -7.66 23.84
N ASN A 257 -8.69 -7.24 25.11
CA ASN A 257 -7.55 -6.52 25.67
C ASN A 257 -6.48 -7.43 26.31
N GLY A 258 -6.72 -8.74 26.35
CA GLY A 258 -5.80 -9.73 26.92
C GLY A 258 -5.58 -9.59 28.43
N ARG A 259 -6.46 -8.90 29.16
CA ARG A 259 -6.41 -8.75 30.62
C ARG A 259 -7.24 -9.82 31.32
N GLU A 260 -6.91 -10.06 32.59
CA GLU A 260 -7.74 -10.85 33.51
C GLU A 260 -8.83 -9.98 34.17
N ASP A 261 -9.78 -10.63 34.83
CA ASP A 261 -10.83 -9.94 35.60
C ASP A 261 -10.21 -9.08 36.72
N PRO A 262 -10.77 -7.90 37.03
CA PRO A 262 -12.02 -7.31 36.50
C PRO A 262 -11.83 -6.43 35.23
N ASP A 263 -10.59 -6.29 34.77
CA ASP A 263 -10.23 -5.43 33.64
C ASP A 263 -10.39 -6.13 32.29
N SER A 264 -10.75 -7.42 32.29
CA SER A 264 -10.96 -8.18 31.07
C SER A 264 -12.08 -7.56 30.23
N ARG A 265 -11.80 -7.37 28.95
CA ARG A 265 -12.78 -6.91 27.98
C ARG A 265 -12.63 -7.73 26.71
N SER A 266 -13.75 -8.16 26.16
CA SER A 266 -13.78 -8.91 24.92
C SER A 266 -15.11 -8.78 24.18
N ILE A 267 -15.03 -8.91 22.86
CA ILE A 267 -16.18 -9.05 21.96
C ILE A 267 -15.84 -10.02 20.82
N ASN A 268 -16.87 -10.68 20.31
CA ASN A 268 -16.83 -11.33 19.00
C ASN A 268 -17.87 -10.69 18.10
N ILE A 269 -17.49 -10.32 16.88
CA ILE A 269 -18.40 -9.72 15.91
C ILE A 269 -18.42 -10.49 14.60
N ALA A 270 -19.61 -10.59 14.00
CA ALA A 270 -19.78 -10.85 12.58
C ALA A 270 -20.05 -9.53 11.88
N TYR A 271 -19.44 -9.29 10.71
CA TYR A 271 -19.58 -8.00 10.04
C TYR A 271 -19.67 -8.11 8.52
N ILE A 272 -20.22 -7.06 7.91
CA ILE A 272 -20.16 -6.78 6.48
C ILE A 272 -19.78 -5.32 6.25
N ARG A 273 -18.94 -5.07 5.25
CA ARG A 273 -18.41 -3.76 4.88
C ARG A 273 -18.46 -3.59 3.36
N PRO A 274 -19.55 -3.04 2.81
CA PRO A 274 -19.52 -2.50 1.46
C PRO A 274 -18.60 -1.29 1.38
N SER A 275 -17.94 -1.08 0.25
CA SER A 275 -17.25 0.17 -0.05
C SER A 275 -17.64 0.73 -1.41
N TRP A 276 -17.70 2.06 -1.48
CA TRP A 276 -17.88 2.83 -2.70
C TRP A 276 -16.65 3.70 -2.93
N HIS A 277 -16.18 3.77 -4.18
CA HIS A 277 -15.05 4.58 -4.60
C HIS A 277 -15.50 5.56 -5.68
N LEU A 278 -15.35 6.85 -5.39
CA LEU A 278 -15.60 7.94 -6.32
C LEU A 278 -14.27 8.61 -6.69
N ASP A 279 -13.87 8.40 -7.94
CA ASP A 279 -12.75 9.13 -8.53
C ASP A 279 -13.16 10.55 -8.90
N LEU A 280 -12.32 11.50 -8.50
CA LEU A 280 -12.53 12.94 -8.65
C LEU A 280 -11.37 13.53 -9.44
N ALA A 281 -11.57 14.77 -9.91
CA ALA A 281 -10.53 15.50 -10.64
C ALA A 281 -9.21 15.59 -9.84
N ASN A 282 -8.10 15.73 -10.58
CA ASN A 282 -6.74 15.86 -10.03
C ASN A 282 -6.24 14.63 -9.26
N GLY A 283 -6.74 13.43 -9.61
CA GLY A 283 -6.32 12.15 -9.03
C GLY A 283 -6.82 11.89 -7.62
N LYS A 284 -7.76 12.71 -7.12
CA LYS A 284 -8.34 12.53 -5.79
C LYS A 284 -9.37 11.40 -5.83
N ARG A 285 -9.44 10.62 -4.74
CA ARG A 285 -10.47 9.60 -4.55
C ARG A 285 -11.21 9.85 -3.24
N PHE A 286 -12.53 9.76 -3.29
CA PHE A 286 -13.37 9.63 -2.11
C PHE A 286 -13.79 8.18 -1.96
N THR A 287 -13.65 7.61 -0.76
CA THR A 287 -14.08 6.26 -0.42
C THR A 287 -15.02 6.33 0.77
N PHE A 288 -16.15 5.64 0.68
CA PHE A 288 -17.08 5.46 1.78
C PHE A 288 -17.26 3.96 2.04
N SER A 289 -17.00 3.53 3.27
CA SER A 289 -16.89 2.10 3.62
C SER A 289 -17.54 1.79 4.97
N PRO A 290 -18.86 1.95 5.13
CA PRO A 290 -19.53 1.63 6.38
C PRO A 290 -19.36 0.14 6.72
N ARG A 291 -18.98 -0.15 7.97
CA ARG A 291 -18.88 -1.52 8.51
C ARG A 291 -20.06 -1.75 9.43
N PHE A 292 -20.98 -2.62 9.04
CA PHE A 292 -22.10 -3.05 9.87
C PHE A 292 -21.74 -4.35 10.56
N TYR A 293 -22.05 -4.48 11.85
CA TYR A 293 -21.68 -5.66 12.61
C TYR A 293 -22.73 -6.05 13.65
N HIS A 294 -22.70 -7.32 14.02
CA HIS A 294 -23.50 -7.91 15.08
C HIS A 294 -22.58 -8.53 16.12
N TYR A 295 -22.85 -8.30 17.40
CA TYR A 295 -22.11 -8.90 18.51
C TYR A 295 -22.59 -10.35 18.72
N LEU A 296 -21.70 -11.29 18.47
CA LEU A 296 -21.89 -12.72 18.75
C LEU A 296 -21.61 -13.03 20.23
N GLU A 297 -20.69 -12.29 20.82
CA GLU A 297 -20.23 -12.42 22.21
C GLU A 297 -19.85 -11.00 22.70
N LYS A 298 -20.21 -10.66 23.95
CA LYS A 298 -19.81 -9.40 24.61
C LYS A 298 -19.96 -9.46 26.14
N SER A 299 -19.84 -10.61 26.79
CA SER A 299 -20.19 -10.80 28.21
C SER A 299 -19.44 -9.88 29.15
N ASP A 300 -18.15 -9.68 28.88
CA ASP A 300 -17.22 -8.91 29.72
C ASP A 300 -17.54 -7.40 29.70
N ASN A 301 -18.32 -6.97 28.70
CA ASN A 301 -18.76 -5.60 28.47
C ASN A 301 -20.15 -5.63 27.81
N SER A 302 -21.12 -6.16 28.56
CA SER A 302 -22.46 -6.48 28.06
C SER A 302 -23.27 -5.29 27.52
N ASP A 303 -22.85 -4.06 27.79
CA ASP A 303 -23.51 -2.85 27.33
C ASP A 303 -22.70 -2.06 26.27
N ILE A 304 -21.62 -2.63 25.72
CA ILE A 304 -20.73 -1.99 24.73
C ILE A 304 -21.45 -1.39 23.52
N GLN A 305 -22.58 -1.98 23.10
CA GLN A 305 -23.42 -1.45 22.00
C GLN A 305 -23.99 -0.06 22.30
N ARG A 306 -24.16 0.30 23.58
CA ARG A 306 -24.61 1.64 23.98
C ARG A 306 -23.60 2.71 23.56
N TYR A 307 -22.33 2.34 23.45
CA TYR A 307 -21.19 3.22 23.17
C TYR A 307 -20.70 3.11 21.72
N ARG A 308 -20.46 1.88 21.23
CA ARG A 308 -19.92 1.65 19.87
C ARG A 308 -21.00 1.52 18.79
N GLY A 309 -22.22 1.13 19.18
CA GLY A 309 -23.32 0.90 18.24
C GLY A 309 -23.15 -0.41 17.47
N TYR A 310 -23.69 -0.44 16.24
CA TYR A 310 -23.67 -1.59 15.33
C TYR A 310 -23.09 -1.24 13.95
N ALA A 311 -22.53 -0.03 13.83
CA ALA A 311 -21.99 0.49 12.58
C ALA A 311 -20.81 1.41 12.83
N ASP A 312 -19.74 1.20 12.06
CA ASP A 312 -18.64 2.14 11.92
C ASP A 312 -18.77 2.86 10.58
N TRP A 313 -18.88 4.18 10.60
CA TRP A 313 -18.95 5.00 9.40
C TRP A 313 -17.54 5.44 9.01
N GLN A 314 -17.00 4.86 7.93
CA GLN A 314 -15.63 5.10 7.50
C GLN A 314 -15.61 5.87 6.18
N MET A 315 -14.77 6.90 6.12
CA MET A 315 -14.58 7.75 4.95
C MET A 315 -13.09 7.97 4.72
N ARG A 316 -12.67 8.04 3.46
CA ARG A 316 -11.29 8.38 3.08
C ARG A 316 -11.34 9.33 1.89
N TYR A 317 -10.55 10.40 1.93
CA TYR A 317 -10.50 11.41 0.87
C TYR A 317 -9.07 11.91 0.68
N GLY A 318 -8.57 11.88 -0.55
CA GLY A 318 -7.24 12.40 -0.86
C GLY A 318 -6.59 11.71 -2.04
N ARG A 319 -5.26 11.68 -2.04
CA ARG A 319 -4.44 11.07 -3.11
C ARG A 319 -3.42 10.09 -2.54
N GLU A 320 -3.17 9.01 -3.26
CA GLU A 320 -2.15 8.00 -2.88
C GLU A 320 -0.72 8.54 -2.96
N ASP A 321 -0.46 9.61 -3.72
CA ASP A 321 0.83 10.30 -3.82
C ASP A 321 0.84 11.68 -3.10
N GLY A 322 -0.24 12.02 -2.39
CA GLY A 322 -0.41 13.30 -1.71
C GLY A 322 -1.01 13.15 -0.32
N TRP A 323 -1.64 14.21 0.17
CA TRP A 323 -2.34 14.16 1.45
C TRP A 323 -3.55 13.23 1.39
N MET A 324 -3.89 12.68 2.55
CA MET A 324 -5.01 11.78 2.69
C MET A 324 -5.66 11.94 4.05
N LEU A 325 -6.97 12.19 4.03
CA LEU A 325 -7.82 12.33 5.19
C LEU A 325 -8.65 11.05 5.35
N THR A 326 -8.62 10.46 6.53
CA THR A 326 -9.45 9.31 6.91
C THR A 326 -10.32 9.72 8.10
N GLY A 327 -11.60 9.35 8.06
CA GLY A 327 -12.56 9.62 9.11
C GLY A 327 -13.25 8.34 9.55
N LEU A 328 -13.43 8.18 10.85
CA LEU A 328 -14.20 7.13 11.48
C LEU A 328 -15.19 7.76 12.46
N TYR A 329 -16.45 7.39 12.36
CA TYR A 329 -17.49 7.80 13.29
C TYR A 329 -18.30 6.62 13.78
N ARG A 330 -18.60 6.59 15.08
CA ARG A 330 -19.41 5.58 15.74
C ARG A 330 -20.53 6.26 16.52
N GLN A 331 -21.74 5.71 16.39
CA GLN A 331 -22.92 6.14 17.14
C GLN A 331 -23.49 4.96 17.92
N GLY A 332 -23.37 5.03 19.24
CA GLY A 332 -23.90 4.06 20.17
C GLY A 332 -25.41 4.17 20.37
N THR A 333 -26.04 3.04 20.73
CA THR A 333 -27.50 3.00 20.96
C THR A 333 -27.93 3.73 22.23
N GLY A 334 -26.99 4.04 23.12
CA GLY A 334 -27.23 4.83 24.33
C GLY A 334 -27.13 6.34 24.09
N GLY A 335 -26.88 6.78 22.85
CA GLY A 335 -26.67 8.19 22.50
C GLY A 335 -25.21 8.64 22.61
N TYR A 336 -24.30 7.79 23.07
CA TYR A 336 -22.86 8.06 23.08
C TYR A 336 -22.27 7.97 21.68
N ALA A 337 -21.22 8.75 21.40
CA ALA A 337 -20.59 8.79 20.10
C ALA A 337 -19.08 8.92 20.21
N SER A 338 -18.38 8.55 19.15
CA SER A 338 -16.96 8.77 19.01
C SER A 338 -16.56 9.05 17.58
N GLY A 339 -15.49 9.83 17.42
CA GLY A 339 -14.96 10.24 16.14
C GLY A 339 -13.44 10.20 16.13
N GLN A 340 -12.88 9.76 15.02
CA GLN A 340 -11.45 9.83 14.74
C GLN A 340 -11.23 10.42 13.35
N ILE A 341 -10.28 11.34 13.25
CA ILE A 341 -9.83 11.95 12.00
C ILE A 341 -8.32 11.78 11.92
N ASP A 342 -7.84 11.19 10.83
CA ASP A 342 -6.43 11.03 10.53
C ASP A 342 -6.08 11.80 9.27
N LEU A 343 -5.01 12.59 9.31
CA LEU A 343 -4.41 13.23 8.15
C LEU A 343 -3.00 12.69 7.96
N SER A 344 -2.73 12.12 6.79
CA SER A 344 -1.40 11.64 6.42
C SER A 344 -0.83 12.36 5.20
N TYR A 345 0.49 12.54 5.16
CA TYR A 345 1.20 13.14 4.02
C TYR A 345 2.51 12.39 3.74
N PRO A 346 2.79 12.00 2.48
CA PRO A 346 3.98 11.24 2.12
C PRO A 346 5.24 12.04 2.41
N LEU A 347 6.15 11.44 3.17
CA LEU A 347 7.48 11.98 3.37
C LEU A 347 8.35 11.63 2.16
N SER A 348 9.22 12.56 1.76
CA SER A 348 10.00 12.40 0.53
C SER A 348 10.83 11.10 0.55
N GLN A 349 10.91 10.43 -0.60
CA GLN A 349 11.70 9.20 -0.78
C GLN A 349 13.19 9.38 -0.44
N ARG A 350 13.70 10.63 -0.39
CA ARG A 350 15.08 10.92 0.02
C ARG A 350 15.35 10.68 1.51
N ILE A 351 14.33 10.77 2.36
CA ILE A 351 14.49 10.65 3.82
C ILE A 351 14.22 9.21 4.28
N PHE A 352 13.26 8.52 3.64
CA PHE A 352 12.85 7.15 4.00
C PHE A 352 12.83 6.22 2.77
N SER A 353 13.96 6.11 2.07
CA SER A 353 14.09 5.43 0.76
C SER A 353 13.74 3.95 0.72
N ARG A 354 13.48 3.30 1.87
CA ARG A 354 13.13 1.88 1.98
C ARG A 354 11.74 1.61 2.57
N ILE A 355 11.12 2.60 3.20
CA ILE A 355 9.86 2.46 3.93
C ILE A 355 9.06 3.68 3.52
N GLY A 356 8.07 3.52 2.64
CA GLY A 356 7.16 4.62 2.29
C GLY A 356 6.51 5.13 3.58
N ALA A 357 7.06 6.21 4.14
CA ALA A 357 6.65 6.76 5.41
C ALA A 357 5.80 8.00 5.19
N PHE A 358 4.81 8.19 6.04
CA PHE A 358 3.91 9.32 6.00
C PHE A 358 3.96 10.05 7.33
N ALA A 359 4.04 11.38 7.30
CA ALA A 359 3.68 12.17 8.47
C ALA A 359 2.22 11.91 8.78
N HIS A 360 1.88 11.71 10.05
CA HIS A 360 0.54 11.31 10.49
C HIS A 360 0.08 12.23 11.62
N LEU A 361 -1.08 12.84 11.44
CA LEU A 361 -1.81 13.61 12.44
C LEU A 361 -3.09 12.84 12.79
N GLN A 362 -3.38 12.67 14.07
CA GLN A 362 -4.59 11.98 14.53
C GLN A 362 -5.33 12.85 15.54
N LEU A 363 -6.62 13.00 15.33
CA LEU A 363 -7.57 13.66 16.20
C LEU A 363 -8.62 12.62 16.64
N LEU A 364 -8.80 12.42 17.94
CA LEU A 364 -9.79 11.49 18.49
C LEU A 364 -10.62 12.20 19.57
N SER A 365 -11.92 11.93 19.62
CA SER A 365 -12.81 12.45 20.66
C SER A 365 -14.01 11.53 20.88
N GLY A 366 -14.52 11.47 22.11
CA GLY A 366 -15.71 10.71 22.47
C GLY A 366 -15.39 9.40 23.19
N TYR A 367 -16.26 8.41 23.08
CA TYR A 367 -16.18 7.15 23.85
C TYR A 367 -15.39 6.04 23.12
N GLY A 368 -14.86 5.07 23.85
CA GLY A 368 -14.32 3.86 23.22
C GLY A 368 -13.02 4.04 22.47
N GLU A 369 -12.13 4.89 22.98
CA GLU A 369 -10.74 4.98 22.49
C GLU A 369 -9.99 3.65 22.65
N THR A 370 -10.18 3.02 23.81
CA THR A 370 -9.65 1.71 24.18
C THR A 370 -10.81 0.75 24.45
N LEU A 371 -10.51 -0.55 24.58
CA LEU A 371 -11.54 -1.50 24.95
C LEU A 371 -11.74 -1.50 26.47
N LEU A 372 -10.66 -1.31 27.24
CA LEU A 372 -10.71 -1.15 28.70
C LEU A 372 -11.70 -0.06 29.13
N GLU A 373 -11.62 1.10 28.50
CA GLU A 373 -12.36 2.32 28.84
C GLU A 373 -13.47 2.59 27.82
N TYR A 374 -14.11 1.53 27.31
CA TYR A 374 -15.12 1.66 26.25
C TYR A 374 -16.30 2.56 26.63
N ASN A 375 -16.59 2.64 27.93
CA ASN A 375 -17.68 3.37 28.54
C ASN A 375 -17.27 4.73 29.12
N GLU A 376 -16.01 5.12 28.97
CA GLU A 376 -15.50 6.43 29.39
C GLU A 376 -15.38 7.38 28.21
N ARG A 377 -15.55 8.68 28.48
CA ARG A 377 -15.43 9.72 27.46
C ARG A 377 -14.01 10.27 27.47
N SER A 378 -13.32 10.11 26.35
CA SER A 378 -12.09 10.84 26.07
C SER A 378 -12.44 12.24 25.57
N ASP A 379 -11.76 13.25 26.12
CA ASP A 379 -11.71 14.59 25.52
C ASP A 379 -11.00 14.55 24.16
N THR A 380 -11.00 15.68 23.46
CA THR A 380 -10.35 15.77 22.16
C THR A 380 -8.83 15.66 22.31
N GLN A 381 -8.25 14.60 21.77
CA GLN A 381 -6.82 14.32 21.79
C GLN A 381 -6.20 14.59 20.43
N LEU A 382 -5.04 15.23 20.42
CA LEU A 382 -4.26 15.50 19.23
C LEU A 382 -2.92 14.76 19.33
N ARG A 383 -2.67 13.87 18.37
CA ARG A 383 -1.42 13.11 18.27
C ARG A 383 -0.76 13.31 16.91
N LEU A 384 0.57 13.26 16.93
CA LEU A 384 1.45 13.45 15.78
C LEU A 384 2.42 12.28 15.71
N GLY A 385 2.79 11.86 14.51
CA GLY A 385 3.81 10.83 14.34
C GLY A 385 3.96 10.37 12.91
N LEU A 386 4.19 9.08 12.74
CA LEU A 386 4.52 8.46 11.47
C LEU A 386 3.61 7.27 11.19
N SER A 387 3.28 7.06 9.93
CA SER A 387 2.68 5.81 9.45
C SER A 387 3.49 5.23 8.30
N ILE A 388 3.41 3.91 8.15
CA ILE A 388 4.04 3.16 7.05
C ILE A 388 2.98 2.55 6.12
N VAL A 389 1.74 2.48 6.59
CA VAL A 389 0.54 2.08 5.86
C VAL A 389 -0.57 3.04 6.28
N ARG A 390 -1.36 3.55 5.33
CA ARG A 390 -2.37 4.59 5.55
C ARG A 390 -3.72 4.29 4.90
#